data_AF-A0A0R2HQE9-F1
#
_entry.id   AF-A0A0R2HQE9-F1
#
_cell.length_a   1.000
_cell.length_b   1.000
_cell.length_c   1.000
_cell.angle_alpha   90.00
_cell.angle_beta   90.00
_cell.angle_gamma   90.00
#
_symmetry.space_group_name_H-M   'P 1'
#
loop_
_entity.id
_entity.type
_entity.pdbx_description
1 polymer ?
#
loop_
_entity_poly.entity_id
_entity_poly.type
_entity_poly.pdbx_seq_one_letter_code
_entity_poly.pdbx_strand_id
1 'polypeptide(L)'
;MQIKEFLLKLHLCKGIGCHGETKFWKWWQHNYPKEQTCVLKPDQLIKFVSTQNRKQFLADFSSEKLRINVTRHWHQTKILAICDPEYPIQLKESYLPPIILFYEGELAFLRLPLLGMVGARLANQYGESSLTALMPTVVTQNIAVISGLAAGIDTMAHKSTLRRGGYTIGVIGTGLNRYYPKQNEALQKYMAIHQLILSEYPLDAGPQRYHFVERNRIIAGLCETLCVVQAKQHSGSLITANLALQNNRNVIAIPGRIDDILSVGCNELIAAGAKPVLNSQHIIEEVSVRFS
;
A
#
# COMPACT_ATOMS: atom_id res chain seq x y z
N MET A 1 -13.02 -23.84 9.46
CA MET A 1 -11.78 -23.04 9.51
C MET A 1 -12.17 -21.61 9.86
N GLN A 2 -11.41 -20.94 10.73
CA GLN A 2 -11.67 -19.51 11.05
C GLN A 2 -11.59 -18.69 9.75
N ILE A 3 -12.40 -17.63 9.62
CA ILE A 3 -12.45 -16.86 8.38
C ILE A 3 -11.08 -16.26 8.03
N LYS A 4 -10.34 -15.77 9.01
CA LYS A 4 -8.97 -15.24 8.80
C LYS A 4 -8.04 -16.26 8.16
N GLU A 5 -8.07 -17.50 8.66
CA GLU A 5 -7.29 -18.61 8.12
C GLU A 5 -7.79 -19.01 6.71
N PHE A 6 -9.10 -18.95 6.47
CA PHE A 6 -9.67 -19.16 5.14
C PHE A 6 -9.21 -18.10 4.14
N LEU A 7 -9.20 -16.83 4.53
CA LEU A 7 -8.72 -15.73 3.68
C LEU A 7 -7.23 -15.87 3.37
N LEU A 8 -6.41 -16.27 4.35
CA LEU A 8 -5.00 -16.61 4.11
C LEU A 8 -4.87 -17.74 3.09
N LYS A 9 -5.62 -18.84 3.27
CA LYS A 9 -5.62 -19.96 2.33
C LYS A 9 -6.03 -19.53 0.92
N LEU A 10 -7.09 -18.73 0.81
CA LEU A 10 -7.58 -18.21 -0.45
C LEU A 10 -6.52 -17.35 -1.13
N HIS A 11 -5.88 -16.46 -0.38
CA HIS A 11 -4.87 -15.54 -0.86
C HIS A 11 -3.57 -16.23 -1.33
N LEU A 12 -3.15 -17.28 -0.62
CA LEU A 12 -1.98 -18.08 -1.00
C LEU A 12 -2.26 -19.08 -2.14
N CYS A 13 -3.54 -19.31 -2.48
CA CYS A 13 -3.92 -20.25 -3.52
C CYS A 13 -3.65 -19.68 -4.91
N LYS A 14 -3.02 -20.47 -5.77
CA LYS A 14 -2.76 -20.07 -7.16
C LYS A 14 -4.04 -19.95 -7.96
N GLY A 15 -4.04 -19.03 -8.93
CA GLY A 15 -5.10 -18.88 -9.91
C GLY A 15 -6.24 -17.92 -9.53
N ILE A 16 -6.34 -17.54 -8.25
CA ILE A 16 -7.13 -16.38 -7.82
C ILE A 16 -6.18 -15.19 -7.60
N GLY A 17 -6.64 -13.98 -7.92
CA GLY A 17 -5.91 -12.74 -7.66
C GLY A 17 -6.82 -11.73 -6.96
N CYS A 18 -6.30 -10.54 -6.69
CA CYS A 18 -6.96 -9.51 -5.88
C CYS A 18 -8.42 -9.23 -6.29
N HIS A 19 -8.74 -9.20 -7.58
CA HIS A 19 -10.11 -9.02 -8.07
C HIS A 19 -11.06 -10.16 -7.64
N GLY A 20 -10.60 -11.41 -7.72
CA GLY A 20 -11.36 -12.58 -7.29
C GLY A 20 -11.52 -12.63 -5.78
N GLU A 21 -10.45 -12.32 -5.06
CA GLU A 21 -10.44 -12.21 -3.59
C GLU A 21 -11.42 -11.16 -3.08
N THR A 22 -11.39 -9.94 -3.64
CA THR A 22 -12.32 -8.88 -3.27
C THR A 22 -13.77 -9.28 -3.59
N LYS A 23 -14.03 -9.91 -4.74
CA LYS A 23 -15.38 -10.41 -5.08
C LYS A 23 -15.86 -11.48 -4.11
N PHE A 24 -14.98 -12.41 -3.74
CA PHE A 24 -15.26 -13.41 -2.72
C PHE A 24 -15.62 -12.75 -1.39
N TRP A 25 -14.78 -11.82 -0.91
CA TRP A 25 -14.99 -11.16 0.38
C TRP A 25 -16.32 -10.42 0.44
N LYS A 26 -16.63 -9.60 -0.59
CA LYS A 26 -17.91 -8.87 -0.67
C LYS A 26 -19.11 -9.81 -0.67
N TRP A 27 -19.04 -10.90 -1.44
CA TRP A 27 -20.09 -11.90 -1.48
C TRP A 27 -20.24 -12.62 -0.13
N TRP A 28 -19.13 -13.03 0.50
CA TRP A 28 -19.15 -13.76 1.76
C TRP A 28 -19.71 -12.88 2.89
N GLN A 29 -19.28 -11.64 3.00
CA GLN A 29 -19.79 -10.70 4.00
C GLN A 29 -21.30 -10.42 3.84
N HIS A 30 -21.79 -10.36 2.60
CA HIS A 30 -23.22 -10.18 2.34
C HIS A 30 -24.06 -11.41 2.71
N ASN A 31 -23.57 -12.61 2.39
CA ASN A 31 -24.34 -13.86 2.59
C ASN A 31 -24.18 -14.43 4.01
N TYR A 32 -23.08 -14.11 4.69
CA TYR A 32 -22.71 -14.66 6.00
C TYR A 32 -22.24 -13.57 6.98
N PRO A 33 -23.02 -12.51 7.23
CA PRO A 33 -22.56 -11.31 7.93
C PRO A 33 -22.18 -11.53 9.41
N LYS A 34 -22.65 -12.61 10.03
CA LYS A 34 -22.39 -12.95 11.45
C LYS A 34 -21.47 -14.16 11.62
N GLU A 35 -21.10 -14.82 10.52
CA GLU A 35 -20.27 -16.01 10.59
C GLU A 35 -18.81 -15.65 10.81
N GLN A 36 -18.13 -16.43 11.65
CA GLN A 36 -16.69 -16.30 11.87
C GLN A 36 -15.92 -17.47 11.25
N THR A 37 -16.62 -18.45 10.68
CA THR A 37 -16.00 -19.62 10.07
C THR A 37 -16.44 -19.77 8.61
N CYS A 38 -15.55 -20.33 7.80
CA CYS A 38 -15.83 -20.66 6.41
C CYS A 38 -15.44 -22.13 6.15
N VAL A 39 -16.35 -22.86 5.50
CA VAL A 39 -16.21 -24.28 5.15
C VAL A 39 -16.47 -24.53 3.66
N LEU A 40 -16.43 -23.47 2.85
CA LEU A 40 -16.70 -23.55 1.41
C LEU A 40 -15.65 -24.41 0.70
N LYS A 41 -16.14 -25.25 -0.21
CA LYS A 41 -15.33 -26.13 -1.04
C LYS A 41 -14.82 -25.39 -2.29
N PRO A 42 -13.71 -25.84 -2.91
CA PRO A 42 -13.16 -25.22 -4.13
C PRO A 42 -14.20 -24.98 -5.23
N ASP A 43 -15.11 -25.94 -5.46
CA ASP A 43 -16.15 -25.85 -6.49
C ASP A 43 -17.13 -24.68 -6.27
N GLN A 44 -17.32 -24.26 -5.01
CA GLN A 44 -18.17 -23.11 -4.68
C GLN A 44 -17.44 -21.77 -4.89
N LEU A 45 -16.11 -21.80 -4.99
CA LEU A 45 -15.25 -20.63 -5.16
C LEU A 45 -14.92 -20.34 -6.64
N ILE A 46 -15.10 -21.30 -7.55
CA ILE A 46 -14.73 -21.15 -8.98
C ILE A 46 -15.42 -19.98 -9.69
N LYS A 47 -16.56 -19.51 -9.16
CA LYS A 47 -17.28 -18.33 -9.67
C LYS A 47 -16.50 -17.02 -9.48
N PHE A 48 -15.55 -16.99 -8.55
CA PHE A 48 -14.65 -15.85 -8.31
C PHE A 48 -13.32 -15.96 -9.06
N VAL A 49 -13.09 -17.08 -9.74
CA VAL A 49 -11.85 -17.39 -10.44
C VAL A 49 -12.08 -17.27 -11.95
N SER A 50 -11.15 -16.58 -12.63
CA SER A 50 -11.21 -16.45 -14.10
C SER A 50 -11.18 -17.82 -14.78
N THR A 51 -11.92 -17.98 -15.87
CA THR A 51 -12.10 -19.27 -16.56
C THR A 51 -10.76 -19.95 -16.90
N GLN A 52 -9.79 -19.16 -17.37
CA GLN A 52 -8.44 -19.64 -17.70
C GLN A 52 -7.66 -20.23 -16.50
N ASN A 53 -7.94 -19.76 -15.27
CA ASN A 53 -7.20 -20.17 -14.07
C ASN A 53 -7.92 -21.22 -13.23
N ARG A 54 -9.17 -21.59 -13.55
CA ARG A 54 -9.97 -22.52 -12.73
C ARG A 54 -9.29 -23.87 -12.50
N LYS A 55 -8.67 -24.43 -13.54
CA LYS A 55 -7.94 -25.71 -13.43
C LYS A 55 -6.78 -25.61 -12.44
N GLN A 56 -6.00 -24.53 -12.51
CA GLN A 56 -4.88 -24.29 -11.59
C GLN A 56 -5.37 -24.09 -10.16
N PHE A 57 -6.43 -23.30 -9.97
CA PHE A 57 -7.02 -23.03 -8.66
C PHE A 57 -7.56 -24.30 -7.99
N LEU A 58 -8.34 -25.10 -8.71
CA LEU A 58 -8.90 -26.34 -8.17
C LEU A 58 -7.80 -27.32 -7.76
N ALA A 59 -6.74 -27.43 -8.57
CA ALA A 59 -5.60 -28.29 -8.26
C ALA A 59 -4.80 -27.80 -7.04
N ASP A 60 -4.59 -26.48 -6.90
CA ASP A 60 -3.77 -25.91 -5.83
C ASP A 60 -4.53 -25.82 -4.50
N PHE A 61 -5.83 -25.50 -4.51
CA PHE A 61 -6.63 -25.29 -3.30
C PHE A 61 -6.71 -26.52 -2.38
N SER A 62 -6.68 -27.70 -2.97
CA SER A 62 -6.69 -28.99 -2.26
C SER A 62 -5.29 -29.62 -2.13
N SER A 63 -4.24 -28.91 -2.57
CA SER A 63 -2.88 -29.45 -2.57
C SER A 63 -2.24 -29.42 -1.19
N GLU A 64 -1.40 -30.43 -0.93
CA GLU A 64 -0.54 -30.46 0.26
C GLU A 64 0.41 -29.26 0.31
N LYS A 65 0.89 -28.81 -0.86
CA LYS A 65 1.78 -27.67 -0.99
C LYS A 65 1.14 -26.38 -0.46
N LEU A 66 -0.13 -26.12 -0.80
CA LEU A 66 -0.84 -24.96 -0.27
C LEU A 66 -1.03 -25.08 1.24
N ARG A 67 -1.36 -26.27 1.75
CA ARG A 67 -1.51 -26.50 3.20
C ARG A 67 -0.22 -26.16 3.96
N ILE A 68 0.92 -26.66 3.49
CA ILE A 68 2.25 -26.35 4.06
C ILE A 68 2.52 -24.84 3.99
N ASN A 69 2.21 -24.20 2.86
CA ASN A 69 2.40 -22.76 2.70
C ASN A 69 1.54 -21.94 3.68
N VAL A 70 0.28 -22.30 3.87
CA VAL A 70 -0.62 -21.65 4.84
C VAL A 70 -0.07 -21.79 6.25
N THR A 71 0.29 -23.00 6.67
CA THR A 71 0.90 -23.25 7.99
C THR A 71 2.17 -22.44 8.18
N ARG A 72 3.06 -22.40 7.19
CA ARG A 72 4.29 -21.61 7.25
C ARG A 72 4.00 -20.12 7.47
N HIS A 73 3.12 -19.53 6.68
CA HIS A 73 2.82 -18.09 6.81
C HIS A 73 2.10 -17.78 8.11
N TRP A 74 1.17 -18.63 8.54
CA TRP A 74 0.46 -18.48 9.81
C TRP A 74 1.39 -18.42 11.02
N HIS A 75 2.49 -19.20 11.01
CA HIS A 75 3.44 -19.23 12.12
C HIS A 75 4.63 -18.28 11.98
N GLN A 76 5.04 -17.91 10.76
CA GLN A 76 6.26 -17.14 10.52
C GLN A 76 6.00 -15.65 10.19
N THR A 77 4.75 -15.24 10.04
CA THR A 77 4.41 -13.85 9.68
C THR A 77 3.35 -13.29 10.62
N LYS A 78 3.34 -11.97 10.79
CA LYS A 78 2.17 -11.28 11.33
C LYS A 78 1.20 -10.97 10.18
N ILE A 79 -0.08 -11.22 10.41
CA ILE A 79 -1.12 -11.16 9.38
C ILE A 79 -2.23 -10.21 9.84
N LEU A 80 -2.52 -9.22 9.00
CA LEU A 80 -3.66 -8.33 9.10
C LEU A 80 -4.66 -8.70 7.97
N ALA A 81 -5.80 -9.25 8.34
CA ALA A 81 -6.85 -9.65 7.40
C ALA A 81 -7.98 -8.62 7.37
N ILE A 82 -8.69 -8.52 6.25
CA ILE A 82 -9.81 -7.57 6.06
C ILE A 82 -10.99 -7.78 7.04
N CYS A 83 -11.03 -8.94 7.71
CA CYS A 83 -11.97 -9.25 8.77
C CYS A 83 -11.52 -8.80 10.16
N ASP A 84 -10.25 -8.41 10.33
CA ASP A 84 -9.71 -7.99 11.62
C ASP A 84 -10.21 -6.59 12.00
N PRO A 85 -10.49 -6.34 13.29
CA PRO A 85 -10.93 -5.02 13.76
C PRO A 85 -9.84 -3.93 13.59
N GLU A 86 -8.57 -4.30 13.56
CA GLU A 86 -7.45 -3.38 13.31
C GLU A 86 -7.29 -3.00 11.83
N TYR A 87 -8.02 -3.64 10.91
CA TYR A 87 -7.89 -3.35 9.49
C TYR A 87 -8.42 -1.93 9.17
N PRO A 88 -7.62 -1.06 8.53
CA PRO A 88 -8.02 0.34 8.30
C PRO A 88 -9.30 0.45 7.46
N ILE A 89 -10.31 1.15 8.00
CA ILE A 89 -11.60 1.36 7.32
C ILE A 89 -11.41 2.01 5.94
N GLN A 90 -10.53 3.01 5.86
CA GLN A 90 -10.18 3.73 4.64
C GLN A 90 -9.65 2.78 3.55
N LEU A 91 -8.78 1.84 3.92
CA LEU A 91 -8.28 0.83 2.99
C LEU A 91 -9.39 -0.14 2.60
N LYS A 92 -10.25 -0.55 3.55
CA LYS A 92 -11.37 -1.48 3.30
C LYS A 92 -12.37 -0.94 2.28
N GLU A 93 -12.56 0.37 2.26
CA GLU A 93 -13.46 1.09 1.33
C GLU A 93 -12.80 1.42 -0.02
N SER A 94 -11.48 1.27 -0.13
CA SER A 94 -10.74 1.59 -1.35
C SER A 94 -11.00 0.61 -2.50
N TYR A 95 -10.56 0.97 -3.70
CA TYR A 95 -10.59 0.11 -4.87
C TYR A 95 -9.72 -1.14 -4.68
N LEU A 96 -10.35 -2.32 -4.71
CA LEU A 96 -9.73 -3.64 -4.55
C LEU A 96 -8.88 -3.73 -3.26
N PRO A 97 -9.51 -3.71 -2.06
CA PRO A 97 -8.78 -3.81 -0.82
C PRO A 97 -8.09 -5.19 -0.71
N PRO A 98 -6.83 -5.25 -0.24
CA PRO A 98 -6.14 -6.52 -0.03
C PRO A 98 -6.85 -7.31 1.08
N ILE A 99 -7.25 -8.56 0.83
CA ILE A 99 -7.93 -9.36 1.87
C ILE A 99 -6.97 -9.81 2.98
N ILE A 100 -5.68 -9.86 2.67
CA ILE A 100 -4.58 -10.22 3.55
C ILE A 100 -3.43 -9.23 3.33
N LEU A 101 -2.87 -8.73 4.43
CA LEU A 101 -1.59 -8.03 4.48
C LEU A 101 -0.68 -8.76 5.48
N PHE A 102 0.54 -9.03 5.06
CA PHE A 102 1.64 -9.40 5.93
C PHE A 102 2.33 -8.13 6.43
N TYR A 103 2.78 -8.13 7.68
CA TYR A 103 3.46 -6.96 8.22
C TYR A 103 4.59 -7.26 9.21
N GLU A 104 5.50 -6.30 9.33
CA GLU A 104 6.53 -6.21 10.38
C GLU A 104 6.47 -4.83 11.03
N GLY A 105 6.73 -4.75 12.33
CA GLY A 105 6.65 -3.50 13.09
C GLY A 105 5.30 -3.26 13.78
N GLU A 106 4.92 -1.99 13.90
CA GLU A 106 3.82 -1.50 14.77
C GLU A 106 2.59 -1.02 13.98
N LEU A 107 1.45 -1.69 14.17
CA LEU A 107 0.19 -1.35 13.50
C LEU A 107 -0.44 -0.06 14.01
N ALA A 108 -0.11 0.38 15.24
CA ALA A 108 -0.66 1.60 15.82
C ALA A 108 -0.42 2.84 14.94
N PHE A 109 0.62 2.85 14.10
CA PHE A 109 0.86 3.95 13.14
C PHE A 109 -0.24 4.11 12.10
N LEU A 110 -1.05 3.08 11.83
CA LEU A 110 -2.22 3.17 10.94
C LEU A 110 -3.38 3.98 11.55
N ARG A 111 -3.32 4.33 12.84
CA ARG A 111 -4.34 5.16 13.52
C ARG A 111 -4.02 6.66 13.46
N LEU A 112 -2.78 7.00 13.13
CA LEU A 112 -2.33 8.38 12.92
C LEU A 112 -2.95 8.94 11.63
N PRO A 113 -2.97 10.27 11.44
CA PRO A 113 -3.24 10.84 10.13
C PRO A 113 -2.19 10.35 9.11
N LEU A 114 -2.63 10.01 7.90
CA LEU A 114 -1.82 9.27 6.93
C LEU A 114 -1.56 10.09 5.67
N LEU A 115 -0.30 10.53 5.51
CA LEU A 115 0.17 11.22 4.31
C LEU A 115 0.90 10.24 3.39
N GLY A 116 0.33 9.95 2.23
CA GLY A 116 1.04 9.22 1.18
C GLY A 116 2.02 10.15 0.48
N MET A 117 3.28 9.75 0.30
CA MET A 117 4.26 10.52 -0.49
C MET A 117 4.83 9.63 -1.58
N VAL A 118 4.70 10.07 -2.84
CA VAL A 118 5.19 9.33 -4.01
C VAL A 118 5.92 10.27 -4.96
N GLY A 119 6.80 9.71 -5.78
CA GLY A 119 7.44 10.49 -6.83
C GLY A 119 8.48 9.73 -7.64
N ALA A 120 9.34 10.50 -8.31
CA ALA A 120 10.31 10.01 -9.25
C ALA A 120 11.33 9.07 -8.58
N ARG A 121 11.65 7.97 -9.27
CA ARG A 121 12.72 7.04 -8.87
C ARG A 121 14.12 7.62 -9.04
N LEU A 122 14.26 8.59 -9.93
CA LEU A 122 15.48 9.37 -10.18
C LEU A 122 15.24 10.81 -9.72
N ALA A 123 14.90 10.95 -8.43
CA ALA A 123 14.73 12.26 -7.80
C ALA A 123 16.05 13.03 -7.76
N ASN A 124 15.98 14.35 -7.85
CA ASN A 124 17.14 15.23 -7.83
C ASN A 124 17.19 16.05 -6.53
N GLN A 125 18.13 17.00 -6.45
CA GLN A 125 18.31 17.86 -5.28
C GLN A 125 17.06 18.68 -4.95
N TYR A 126 16.26 19.07 -5.94
CA TYR A 126 15.01 19.80 -5.70
C TYR A 126 14.04 18.97 -4.85
N GLY A 127 13.85 17.68 -5.18
CA GLY A 127 13.02 16.78 -4.37
C GLY A 127 13.52 16.64 -2.92
N GLU A 128 14.83 16.54 -2.73
CA GLU A 128 15.44 16.48 -1.39
C GLU A 128 15.26 17.80 -0.60
N SER A 129 15.49 18.95 -1.24
CA SER A 129 15.28 20.27 -0.62
C SER A 129 13.82 20.51 -0.26
N SER A 130 12.88 20.13 -1.14
CA SER A 130 11.45 20.23 -0.86
C SER A 130 11.05 19.36 0.34
N LEU A 131 11.49 18.10 0.39
CA LEU A 131 11.25 17.26 1.58
C LEU A 131 11.92 17.82 2.84
N THR A 132 13.11 18.40 2.72
CA THR A 132 13.80 19.03 3.84
C THR A 132 13.01 20.20 4.42
N ALA A 133 12.37 21.00 3.56
CA ALA A 133 11.55 22.14 3.96
C ALA A 133 10.17 21.72 4.51
N LEU A 134 9.55 20.69 3.93
CA LEU A 134 8.16 20.32 4.25
C LEU A 134 8.03 19.37 5.45
N MET A 135 8.97 18.43 5.60
CA MET A 135 8.86 17.35 6.59
C MET A 135 8.91 17.76 8.07
N PRO A 136 9.59 18.84 8.51
CA PRO A 136 9.59 19.22 9.92
C PRO A 136 8.19 19.34 10.50
N THR A 137 7.30 20.10 9.85
CA THR A 137 5.94 20.34 10.34
C THR A 137 5.10 19.06 10.31
N VAL A 138 5.22 18.25 9.24
CA VAL A 138 4.51 16.95 9.12
C VAL A 138 4.84 16.05 10.31
N VAL A 139 6.11 15.95 10.68
CA VAL A 139 6.56 15.13 11.82
C VAL A 139 6.07 15.70 13.15
N THR A 140 6.16 17.02 13.37
CA THR A 140 5.70 17.64 14.63
C THR A 140 4.19 17.52 14.85
N GLN A 141 3.41 17.33 13.78
CA GLN A 141 1.96 17.11 13.85
C GLN A 141 1.58 15.62 13.99
N ASN A 142 2.56 14.73 14.22
CA ASN A 142 2.35 13.28 14.36
C ASN A 142 1.65 12.63 13.14
N ILE A 143 1.89 13.16 11.94
CA ILE A 143 1.40 12.58 10.69
C ILE A 143 2.35 11.46 10.28
N ALA A 144 1.81 10.26 10.02
CA ALA A 144 2.60 9.14 9.53
C ALA A 144 2.76 9.21 8.00
N VAL A 145 3.99 9.05 7.52
CA VAL A 145 4.30 9.08 6.08
C VAL A 145 4.24 7.68 5.50
N ILE A 146 3.37 7.47 4.53
CA ILE A 146 3.26 6.22 3.76
C ILE A 146 4.00 6.37 2.45
N SER A 147 4.88 5.42 2.14
CA SER A 147 5.52 5.36 0.83
C SER A 147 5.95 3.94 0.49
N GLY A 148 6.60 3.77 -0.65
CA GLY A 148 6.83 2.49 -1.27
C GLY A 148 8.18 1.84 -1.07
N LEU A 149 9.09 2.46 -0.33
CA LEU A 149 10.50 2.05 -0.31
C LEU A 149 11.17 1.93 -1.70
N ALA A 150 10.59 2.49 -2.76
CA ALA A 150 11.26 2.56 -4.05
C ALA A 150 12.48 3.52 -3.99
N ALA A 151 13.36 3.45 -4.98
CA ALA A 151 14.42 4.46 -5.13
C ALA A 151 13.83 5.88 -5.29
N GLY A 152 14.65 6.92 -5.07
CA GLY A 152 14.24 8.31 -5.25
C GLY A 152 13.32 8.81 -4.13
N ILE A 153 12.21 9.45 -4.50
CA ILE A 153 11.32 10.14 -3.55
C ILE A 153 10.86 9.24 -2.41
N ASP A 154 10.46 8.00 -2.67
CA ASP A 154 10.00 7.09 -1.62
C ASP A 154 11.07 6.86 -0.54
N THR A 155 12.32 6.63 -0.96
CA THR A 155 13.45 6.49 -0.03
C THR A 155 13.72 7.79 0.72
N MET A 156 13.69 8.92 0.02
CA MET A 156 13.95 10.24 0.60
C MET A 156 12.87 10.61 1.64
N ALA A 157 11.60 10.32 1.37
CA ALA A 157 10.49 10.55 2.27
C ALA A 157 10.68 9.74 3.57
N HIS A 158 10.89 8.42 3.47
CA HIS A 158 11.17 7.58 4.64
C HIS A 158 12.37 8.09 5.46
N LYS A 159 13.50 8.37 4.80
CA LYS A 159 14.71 8.86 5.48
C LYS A 159 14.51 10.23 6.14
N SER A 160 13.81 11.15 5.48
CA SER A 160 13.54 12.49 6.02
C SER A 160 12.64 12.41 7.25
N THR A 161 11.61 11.56 7.22
CA THR A 161 10.75 11.29 8.37
C THR A 161 11.54 10.69 9.54
N LEU A 162 12.32 9.63 9.27
CA LEU A 162 13.10 8.92 10.29
C LEU A 162 14.15 9.81 10.97
N ARG A 163 14.89 10.62 10.20
CA ARG A 163 15.91 11.55 10.72
C ARG A 163 15.33 12.56 11.72
N ARG A 164 14.02 12.79 11.68
CA ARG A 164 13.30 13.74 12.54
C ARG A 164 12.54 13.06 13.67
N GLY A 165 12.66 11.74 13.82
CA GLY A 165 11.93 10.96 14.82
C GLY A 165 10.45 10.77 14.51
N GLY A 166 10.04 10.95 13.25
CA GLY A 166 8.65 10.74 12.84
C GLY A 166 8.29 9.30 12.53
N TYR A 167 7.00 9.07 12.26
CA TYR A 167 6.45 7.75 11.95
C TYR A 167 6.32 7.53 10.44
N THR A 168 6.69 6.35 9.97
CA THR A 168 6.61 6.03 8.54
C THR A 168 6.19 4.59 8.27
N ILE A 169 5.47 4.39 7.17
CA ILE A 169 4.90 3.09 6.79
C ILE A 169 5.38 2.77 5.37
N GLY A 170 6.15 1.70 5.24
CA GLY A 170 6.62 1.20 3.95
C GLY A 170 5.67 0.15 3.40
N VAL A 171 5.09 0.36 2.22
CA VAL A 171 4.30 -0.66 1.53
C VAL A 171 5.15 -1.24 0.40
N ILE A 172 5.44 -2.55 0.40
CA ILE A 172 6.41 -3.17 -0.52
C ILE A 172 5.75 -4.13 -1.51
N GLY A 173 6.37 -4.28 -2.69
CA GLY A 173 5.92 -5.14 -3.79
C GLY A 173 6.56 -6.53 -3.81
N THR A 174 7.02 -7.00 -2.66
CA THR A 174 7.77 -8.25 -2.47
C THR A 174 7.40 -8.89 -1.15
N GLY A 175 7.74 -10.16 -0.95
CA GLY A 175 7.66 -10.76 0.38
C GLY A 175 8.51 -9.97 1.40
N LEU A 176 8.12 -10.00 2.67
CA LEU A 176 8.80 -9.25 3.75
C LEU A 176 10.30 -9.61 3.88
N ASN A 177 10.66 -10.84 3.52
CA ASN A 177 12.03 -11.35 3.50
C ASN A 177 12.79 -11.10 2.18
N ARG A 178 12.29 -10.22 1.31
CA ARG A 178 12.92 -9.80 0.06
C ARG A 178 13.08 -8.28 0.06
N TYR A 179 14.18 -7.82 -0.54
CA TYR A 179 14.57 -6.42 -0.52
C TYR A 179 14.68 -5.87 -1.94
N TYR A 180 13.84 -4.90 -2.29
CA TYR A 180 13.90 -4.23 -3.58
C TYR A 180 13.54 -2.73 -3.47
N PRO A 181 14.40 -1.82 -3.98
CA PRO A 181 15.73 -2.10 -4.54
C PRO A 181 16.72 -2.56 -3.46
N LYS A 182 17.74 -3.35 -3.83
CA LYS A 182 18.71 -3.92 -2.88
C LYS A 182 19.40 -2.87 -2.01
N GLN A 183 19.66 -1.69 -2.56
CA GLN A 183 20.24 -0.54 -1.85
C GLN A 183 19.40 -0.05 -0.64
N ASN A 184 18.11 -0.38 -0.59
CA ASN A 184 17.21 -0.03 0.50
C ASN A 184 17.05 -1.16 1.53
N GLU A 185 17.79 -2.27 1.43
CA GLU A 185 17.72 -3.39 2.38
C GLU A 185 17.91 -2.93 3.83
N ALA A 186 18.94 -2.11 4.09
CA ALA A 186 19.19 -1.59 5.44
C ALA A 186 18.04 -0.72 5.95
N LEU A 187 17.44 0.10 5.09
CA LEU A 187 16.30 0.95 5.45
C LEU A 187 15.05 0.11 5.75
N GLN A 188 14.75 -0.89 4.91
CA GLN A 188 13.61 -1.79 5.12
C GLN A 188 13.77 -2.57 6.43
N LYS A 189 14.95 -3.12 6.72
CA LYS A 189 15.23 -3.82 7.98
C LYS A 189 15.09 -2.92 9.20
N TYR A 190 15.58 -1.68 9.11
CA TYR A 190 15.41 -0.70 10.19
C TYR A 190 13.92 -0.39 10.42
N MET A 191 13.16 -0.15 9.35
CA MET A 191 11.73 0.13 9.43
C MET A 191 10.92 -1.07 9.93
N ALA A 192 11.30 -2.30 9.59
CA ALA A 192 10.63 -3.50 10.09
C ALA A 192 10.70 -3.63 11.63
N ILE A 193 11.73 -3.06 12.25
CA ILE A 193 11.93 -3.10 13.72
C ILE A 193 11.30 -1.88 14.39
N HIS A 194 11.49 -0.69 13.82
CA HIS A 194 11.17 0.58 14.49
C HIS A 194 9.93 1.29 13.94
N GLN A 195 9.39 0.83 12.82
CA GLN A 195 8.33 1.49 12.06
C GLN A 195 7.25 0.48 11.67
N LEU A 196 6.66 0.59 10.48
CA LEU A 196 5.75 -0.42 9.93
C LEU A 196 6.11 -0.73 8.48
N ILE A 197 6.19 -2.01 8.15
CA ILE A 197 6.28 -2.52 6.77
C ILE A 197 5.05 -3.37 6.48
N LEU A 198 4.39 -3.10 5.36
CA LEU A 198 3.24 -3.84 4.86
C LEU A 198 3.57 -4.49 3.51
N SER A 199 3.11 -5.72 3.31
CA SER A 199 3.15 -6.39 2.02
C SER A 199 1.91 -7.24 1.81
N GLU A 200 1.36 -7.22 0.60
CA GLU A 200 0.36 -8.19 0.17
C GLU A 200 1.00 -9.47 -0.37
N TYR A 201 2.31 -9.52 -0.54
CA TYR A 201 2.96 -10.65 -1.20
C TYR A 201 3.47 -11.67 -0.17
N PRO A 202 3.33 -12.97 -0.44
CA PRO A 202 3.80 -14.01 0.45
C PRO A 202 5.32 -13.95 0.64
N LEU A 203 5.81 -14.62 1.68
CA LEU A 203 7.23 -14.85 1.87
C LEU A 203 7.85 -15.42 0.59
N ASP A 204 9.09 -15.04 0.34
CA ASP A 204 9.90 -15.39 -0.82
C ASP A 204 9.46 -14.78 -2.15
N ALA A 205 8.30 -14.13 -2.24
CA ALA A 205 7.83 -13.46 -3.45
C ALA A 205 8.80 -12.37 -3.90
N GLY A 206 9.43 -12.59 -5.06
CA GLY A 206 10.37 -11.65 -5.65
C GLY A 206 9.72 -10.43 -6.31
N PRO A 207 10.52 -9.43 -6.71
CA PRO A 207 10.03 -8.24 -7.38
C PRO A 207 9.50 -8.58 -8.78
N GLN A 208 8.27 -8.17 -9.06
CA GLN A 208 7.67 -8.23 -10.40
C GLN A 208 7.18 -6.86 -10.81
N ARG A 209 7.26 -6.51 -12.10
CA ARG A 209 6.86 -5.18 -12.59
C ARG A 209 5.43 -4.83 -12.19
N TYR A 210 4.50 -5.79 -12.31
CA TYR A 210 3.09 -5.58 -11.97
C TYR A 210 2.87 -5.44 -10.45
N HIS A 211 3.71 -6.05 -9.59
CA HIS A 211 3.58 -5.88 -8.14
C HIS A 211 3.70 -4.42 -7.70
N PHE A 212 4.56 -3.64 -8.36
CA PHE A 212 4.73 -2.22 -8.01
C PHE A 212 3.53 -1.38 -8.40
N VAL A 213 2.81 -1.76 -9.45
CA VAL A 213 1.57 -1.08 -9.86
C VAL A 213 0.42 -1.47 -8.93
N GLU A 214 0.28 -2.77 -8.66
CA GLU A 214 -0.76 -3.28 -7.75
C GLU A 214 -0.60 -2.70 -6.35
N ARG A 215 0.60 -2.74 -5.79
CA ARG A 215 0.85 -2.25 -4.43
C ARG A 215 0.55 -0.76 -4.26
N ASN A 216 0.64 0.05 -5.32
CA ASN A 216 0.31 1.47 -5.22
C ASN A 216 -1.15 1.71 -4.84
N ARG A 217 -2.07 0.77 -5.12
CA ARG A 217 -3.46 0.87 -4.65
C ARG A 217 -3.56 0.83 -3.12
N ILE A 218 -2.65 0.14 -2.46
CA ILE A 218 -2.62 0.05 -0.99
C ILE A 218 -2.17 1.39 -0.41
N ILE A 219 -1.16 2.03 -1.00
CA ILE A 219 -0.73 3.39 -0.59
C ILE A 219 -1.88 4.38 -0.78
N ALA A 220 -2.49 4.40 -1.96
CA ALA A 220 -3.61 5.28 -2.28
C ALA A 220 -4.88 4.97 -1.46
N GLY A 221 -5.07 3.72 -1.05
CA GLY A 221 -6.21 3.31 -0.22
C GLY A 221 -6.02 3.67 1.26
N LEU A 222 -4.78 3.63 1.75
CA LEU A 222 -4.43 3.95 3.13
C LEU A 222 -4.34 5.45 3.42
N CYS A 223 -3.84 6.27 2.50
CA CYS A 223 -3.62 7.68 2.78
C CYS A 223 -4.93 8.49 2.80
N GLU A 224 -4.98 9.52 3.62
CA GLU A 224 -6.02 10.55 3.60
C GLU A 224 -5.72 11.57 2.48
N THR A 225 -4.44 11.93 2.35
CA THR A 225 -3.91 12.80 1.30
C THR A 225 -2.68 12.16 0.65
N LEU A 226 -2.58 12.26 -0.68
CA LEU A 226 -1.41 11.84 -1.45
C LEU A 226 -0.64 13.08 -1.96
N CYS A 227 0.61 13.21 -1.57
CA CYS A 227 1.55 14.22 -2.05
C CYS A 227 2.47 13.66 -3.14
N VAL A 228 2.46 14.30 -4.31
CA VAL A 228 3.36 14.01 -5.42
C VAL A 228 4.51 15.03 -5.42
N VAL A 229 5.72 14.56 -5.13
CA VAL A 229 6.90 15.43 -4.94
C VAL A 229 7.58 15.78 -6.27
N GLN A 230 7.83 14.76 -7.10
CA GLN A 230 8.38 14.90 -8.44
C GLN A 230 7.79 13.82 -9.33
N ALA A 231 7.32 14.17 -10.52
CA ALA A 231 6.73 13.23 -11.46
C ALA A 231 7.00 13.68 -12.90
N LYS A 232 7.50 12.76 -13.73
CA LYS A 232 7.45 12.92 -15.19
C LYS A 232 6.03 12.65 -15.69
N GLN A 233 5.74 13.13 -16.89
CA GLN A 233 4.55 12.72 -17.63
C GLN A 233 4.51 11.18 -17.75
N HIS A 234 3.31 10.59 -17.65
CA HIS A 234 3.07 9.14 -17.67
C HIS A 234 3.87 8.31 -16.63
N SER A 235 4.30 8.93 -15.51
CA SER A 235 5.02 8.20 -14.46
C SER A 235 4.10 7.35 -13.59
N GLY A 236 4.66 6.32 -12.94
CA GLY A 236 3.92 5.47 -12.00
C GLY A 236 3.33 6.24 -10.80
N SER A 237 3.91 7.39 -10.44
CA SER A 237 3.38 8.28 -9.40
C SER A 237 2.05 8.90 -9.79
N LEU A 238 1.85 9.21 -11.08
CA LEU A 238 0.56 9.70 -11.60
C LEU A 238 -0.52 8.61 -11.58
N ILE A 239 -0.14 7.34 -11.77
CA ILE A 239 -1.06 6.21 -11.59
C ILE A 239 -1.54 6.17 -10.14
N THR A 240 -0.64 6.32 -9.16
CA THR A 240 -1.02 6.38 -7.74
C THR A 240 -1.91 7.59 -7.44
N ALA A 241 -1.63 8.76 -8.03
CA ALA A 241 -2.47 9.94 -7.88
C ALA A 241 -3.90 9.71 -8.40
N ASN A 242 -4.04 9.09 -9.57
CA ASN A 242 -5.35 8.73 -10.11
C ASN A 242 -6.08 7.72 -9.21
N LEU A 243 -5.38 6.72 -8.66
CA LEU A 243 -5.97 5.77 -7.71
C LEU A 243 -6.42 6.48 -6.42
N ALA A 244 -5.66 7.49 -5.95
CA ALA A 244 -6.02 8.28 -4.78
C ALA A 244 -7.30 9.08 -5.02
N LEU A 245 -7.41 9.76 -6.17
CA LEU A 245 -8.64 10.46 -6.57
C LEU A 245 -9.85 9.51 -6.67
N GLN A 246 -9.67 8.33 -7.25
CA GLN A 246 -10.72 7.30 -7.33
C GLN A 246 -11.17 6.79 -5.96
N ASN A 247 -10.30 6.86 -4.95
CA ASN A 247 -10.59 6.53 -3.56
C ASN A 247 -11.10 7.74 -2.75
N ASN A 248 -11.48 8.84 -3.40
CA ASN A 248 -11.89 10.10 -2.78
C ASN A 248 -10.84 10.64 -1.79
N ARG A 249 -9.55 10.55 -2.16
CA ARG A 249 -8.44 11.14 -1.39
C ARG A 249 -8.02 12.46 -2.01
N ASN A 250 -7.54 13.35 -1.14
CA ASN A 250 -6.94 14.60 -1.61
C ASN A 250 -5.63 14.29 -2.35
N VAL A 251 -5.42 14.94 -3.48
CA VAL A 251 -4.14 14.90 -4.18
C VAL A 251 -3.54 16.29 -4.18
N ILE A 252 -2.32 16.37 -3.68
CA ILE A 252 -1.52 17.59 -3.66
C ILE A 252 -0.20 17.33 -4.39
N ALA A 253 0.36 18.37 -5.00
CA ALA A 253 1.59 18.25 -5.75
C ALA A 253 2.52 19.42 -5.50
N ILE A 254 3.81 19.13 -5.48
CA ILE A 254 4.85 20.16 -5.35
C ILE A 254 5.10 20.74 -6.76
N PRO A 255 4.81 22.05 -6.99
CA PRO A 255 5.05 22.66 -8.27
C PRO A 255 6.54 22.73 -8.57
N GLY A 256 6.91 22.81 -9.84
CA GLY A 256 8.29 23.09 -10.21
C GLY A 256 8.40 23.82 -11.53
N ARG A 257 9.63 24.03 -11.98
CA ARG A 257 9.89 24.79 -13.22
C ARG A 257 9.24 24.12 -14.42
N ILE A 258 8.70 24.91 -15.34
CA ILE A 258 8.03 24.40 -16.55
C ILE A 258 8.98 23.65 -17.50
N ASP A 259 10.28 23.90 -17.39
CA ASP A 259 11.34 23.25 -18.19
C ASP A 259 11.99 22.05 -17.48
N ASP A 260 11.60 21.74 -16.23
CA ASP A 260 12.04 20.53 -15.53
C ASP A 260 11.12 19.36 -15.85
N ILE A 261 11.68 18.35 -16.53
CA ILE A 261 10.96 17.11 -16.88
C ILE A 261 10.39 16.37 -15.66
N LEU A 262 11.00 16.52 -14.48
CA LEU A 262 10.52 15.94 -13.22
C LEU A 262 9.38 16.75 -12.57
N SER A 263 9.06 17.92 -13.10
CA SER A 263 7.97 18.78 -12.62
C SER A 263 6.73 18.74 -13.52
N VAL A 264 6.86 18.26 -14.76
CA VAL A 264 5.75 18.20 -15.74
C VAL A 264 4.50 17.53 -15.15
N GLY A 265 4.65 16.32 -14.59
CA GLY A 265 3.51 15.59 -14.03
C GLY A 265 2.90 16.25 -12.80
N CYS A 266 3.72 16.89 -11.95
CA CYS A 266 3.21 17.65 -10.81
C CYS A 266 2.41 18.88 -11.28
N ASN A 267 2.93 19.62 -12.26
CA ASN A 267 2.27 20.79 -12.82
C ASN A 267 0.99 20.40 -13.57
N GLU A 268 0.96 19.26 -14.27
CA GLU A 268 -0.25 18.70 -14.89
C GLU A 268 -1.32 18.36 -13.85
N LEU A 269 -0.94 17.74 -12.71
CA LEU A 269 -1.87 17.48 -11.61
C LEU A 269 -2.46 18.78 -11.05
N ILE A 270 -1.63 19.81 -10.86
CA ILE A 270 -2.06 21.12 -10.37
C ILE A 270 -3.03 21.76 -11.36
N ALA A 271 -2.71 21.73 -12.66
CA ALA A 271 -3.60 22.23 -13.71
C ALA A 271 -4.93 21.47 -13.77
N ALA A 272 -4.93 20.18 -13.40
CA ALA A 272 -6.13 19.34 -13.31
C ALA A 272 -6.92 19.53 -11.99
N GLY A 273 -6.46 20.39 -11.08
CA GLY A 273 -7.17 20.75 -9.84
C GLY A 273 -6.53 20.25 -8.54
N ALA A 274 -5.37 19.59 -8.58
CA ALA A 274 -4.63 19.26 -7.36
C ALA A 274 -4.13 20.54 -6.67
N LYS A 275 -4.17 20.59 -5.34
CA LYS A 275 -3.68 21.76 -4.59
C LYS A 275 -2.15 21.85 -4.69
N PRO A 276 -1.59 23.02 -5.05
CA PRO A 276 -0.14 23.21 -5.06
C PRO A 276 0.41 23.30 -3.63
N VAL A 277 1.49 22.55 -3.35
CA VAL A 277 2.19 22.57 -2.06
C VAL A 277 3.35 23.55 -2.12
N LEU A 278 3.18 24.73 -1.53
CA LEU A 278 4.20 25.78 -1.50
C LEU A 278 4.96 25.82 -0.17
N ASN A 279 4.34 25.30 0.88
CA ASN A 279 4.88 25.21 2.22
C ASN A 279 4.20 24.03 2.96
N SER A 280 4.67 23.72 4.16
CA SER A 280 4.16 22.58 4.93
C SER A 280 2.73 22.76 5.40
N GLN A 281 2.26 24.00 5.59
CA GLN A 281 0.90 24.29 6.03
C GLN A 281 -0.15 23.77 5.04
N HIS A 282 0.14 23.86 3.73
CA HIS A 282 -0.74 23.30 2.70
C HIS A 282 -0.91 21.78 2.84
N ILE A 283 0.08 21.06 3.38
CA ILE A 283 -0.04 19.62 3.67
C ILE A 283 -0.93 19.41 4.89
N ILE A 284 -0.70 20.17 5.96
CA ILE A 284 -1.45 20.03 7.22
C ILE A 284 -2.93 20.29 6.97
N GLU A 285 -3.28 21.34 6.24
CA GLU A 285 -4.67 21.67 5.90
C GLU A 285 -5.41 20.52 5.22
N GLU A 286 -4.73 19.72 4.40
CA GLU A 286 -5.35 18.65 3.62
C GLU A 286 -5.42 17.32 4.37
N VAL A 287 -4.42 17.04 5.22
CA VAL A 287 -4.38 15.83 6.06
C VAL A 287 -5.28 15.98 7.28
N SER A 288 -5.37 17.18 7.87
CA SER A 288 -6.11 17.42 9.11
C SER A 288 -7.64 17.49 8.94
N VAL A 289 -8.18 17.33 7.73
CA VAL A 289 -9.64 17.23 7.51
C VAL A 289 -10.13 15.84 7.93
N ARG A 290 -10.12 15.56 9.23
CA ARG A 290 -10.96 14.49 9.77
C ARG A 290 -12.36 15.06 9.91
N PHE A 291 -13.26 14.66 9.02
CA PHE A 291 -14.69 14.80 9.30
C PHE A 291 -14.98 13.99 10.57
N SER A 292 -15.14 14.72 11.67
CA SER A 292 -15.65 14.23 12.95
C SER A 292 -17.06 13.67 12.80
#